data_AF-A0A3B9NCX8-F1
#
_entry.id   AF-A0A3B9NCX8-F1
#
_cell.length_a   1.000
_cell.length_b   1.000
_cell.length_c   1.000
_cell.angle_alpha   90.00
_cell.angle_beta   90.00
_cell.angle_gamma   90.00
#
_symmetry.space_group_name_H-M   'P 1'
#
loop_
_entity.id
_entity.type
_entity.pdbx_description
1 polymer ?
#
loop_
_entity_poly.entity_id
_entity_poly.type
_entity_poly.pdbx_seq_one_letter_code
_entity_poly.pdbx_strand_id
1 'polypeptide(L)'
;MEEKKILEILLSVIDSNKSLDGWADLATLGAPLSRKGLNYKALGYLKLKDLIEVFENEIELKKDKDSFRVPILYARKKANGNKVGTIIKRKQKVKKVTTLMEWAWMGDFSKVVTDLKNMALKERWYYKQQNPSIPYPILSKYLIYTFFRLLKEKNKIKTNQDYAAFNTGLVNNLYEPIYALFEKNRNEGRQEWYFCGFCISGVGNLGKKLVSQFNPLPERAHYFSDPSELIYDSNAQEPQLNWNHIILDNVKRLPIDFLEENKPSNFLLKDITNMSTMILPIC
;
A
#
# COMPACT_ATOMS: atom_id res chain seq x y z
N MET A 1 -14.26 13.98 0.49
CA MET A 1 -14.03 15.16 1.36
C MET A 1 -13.51 16.27 0.46
N GLU A 2 -14.13 17.46 0.47
CA GLU A 2 -13.72 18.57 -0.41
C GLU A 2 -12.33 19.11 -0.04
N GLU A 3 -11.55 19.55 -1.04
CA GLU A 3 -10.17 20.05 -0.88
C GLU A 3 -10.09 21.21 0.14
N LYS A 4 -11.10 22.09 0.17
CA LYS A 4 -11.21 23.19 1.14
C LYS A 4 -11.30 22.71 2.59
N LYS A 5 -12.08 21.65 2.83
CA LYS A 5 -12.25 21.05 4.17
C LYS A 5 -10.96 20.35 4.63
N ILE A 6 -10.22 19.73 3.71
CA ILE A 6 -8.91 19.12 3.98
C ILE A 6 -7.90 20.20 4.42
N LEU A 7 -7.84 21.31 3.67
CA LEU A 7 -6.97 22.46 3.96
C LEU A 7 -7.30 23.09 5.33
N GLU A 8 -8.57 23.32 5.63
CA GLU A 8 -9.00 23.86 6.93
C GLU A 8 -8.56 22.98 8.10
N ILE A 9 -8.73 21.66 7.97
CA ILE A 9 -8.28 20.70 8.98
C ILE A 9 -6.76 20.76 9.13
N LEU A 10 -5.99 20.74 8.03
CA LEU A 10 -4.53 20.81 8.04
C LEU A 10 -4.05 22.08 8.75
N LEU A 11 -4.56 23.25 8.35
CA LEU A 11 -4.18 24.54 8.94
C LEU A 11 -4.51 24.59 10.43
N SER A 12 -5.70 24.11 10.83
CA SER A 12 -6.10 24.11 12.24
C SER A 12 -5.18 23.23 13.11
N VAL A 13 -4.70 22.11 12.57
CA VAL A 13 -3.83 21.17 13.29
C VAL A 13 -2.40 21.68 13.35
N ILE A 14 -1.90 22.26 12.27
CA ILE A 14 -0.57 22.90 12.24
C ILE A 14 -0.53 24.04 13.27
N ASP A 15 -1.56 24.89 13.30
CA ASP A 15 -1.59 26.04 14.21
C ASP A 15 -1.68 25.64 15.70
N SER A 16 -2.36 24.52 16.00
CA SER A 16 -2.47 23.99 17.36
C SER A 16 -1.21 23.26 17.85
N ASN A 17 -0.32 22.87 16.95
CA ASN A 17 0.89 22.08 17.27
C ASN A 17 2.19 22.81 16.88
N LYS A 18 2.11 24.13 16.63
CA LYS A 18 3.29 24.95 16.34
C LYS A 18 4.12 25.17 17.61
N SER A 19 5.43 25.08 17.47
CA SER A 19 6.38 25.50 18.48
C SER A 19 6.47 27.03 18.55
N LEU A 20 7.25 27.57 19.50
CA LEU A 20 7.42 29.03 19.71
C LEU A 20 7.96 29.76 18.48
N ASP A 21 8.67 29.07 17.59
CA ASP A 21 9.19 29.55 16.31
C ASP A 21 8.16 29.51 15.16
N GLY A 22 6.94 29.07 15.45
CA GLY A 22 5.82 28.97 14.52
C GLY A 22 5.84 27.73 13.63
N TRP A 23 6.78 26.80 13.82
CA TRP A 23 6.87 25.56 13.03
C TRP A 23 6.26 24.37 13.77
N ALA A 24 5.61 23.48 13.04
CA ALA A 24 5.05 22.24 13.60
C ALA A 24 5.76 21.02 13.00
N ASP A 25 6.24 20.10 13.85
CA ASP A 25 6.88 18.85 13.41
C ASP A 25 5.87 17.92 12.74
N LEU A 26 6.14 17.48 11.51
CA LEU A 26 5.26 16.56 10.76
C LEU A 26 4.99 15.25 11.51
N ALA A 27 5.92 14.77 12.32
CA ALA A 27 5.76 13.52 13.08
C ALA A 27 4.63 13.62 14.12
N THR A 28 4.40 14.81 14.68
CA THR A 28 3.41 15.02 15.73
C THR A 28 2.00 15.29 15.18
N LEU A 29 1.89 15.69 13.90
CA LEU A 29 0.62 16.04 13.26
C LEU A 29 -0.27 14.83 12.94
N GLY A 30 0.28 13.61 12.88
CA GLY A 30 -0.45 12.42 12.44
C GLY A 30 -1.67 12.07 13.31
N ALA A 31 -1.49 11.97 14.63
CA ALA A 31 -2.58 11.62 15.55
C ALA A 31 -3.66 12.70 15.64
N PRO A 32 -3.34 14.01 15.75
CA PRO A 32 -4.34 15.08 15.70
C PRO A 32 -5.15 15.13 14.39
N LEU A 33 -4.51 14.89 13.24
CA LEU A 33 -5.23 14.83 11.95
C LEU A 33 -6.22 13.67 11.91
N SER A 34 -5.82 12.49 12.40
CA SER A 34 -6.70 11.33 12.47
C SER A 34 -7.90 11.56 13.40
N ARG A 35 -7.74 12.26 14.52
CA ARG A 35 -8.85 12.63 15.43
C ARG A 35 -9.86 13.56 14.77
N LYS A 36 -9.41 14.43 13.86
CA LYS A 36 -10.27 15.31 13.04
C LYS A 36 -10.82 14.62 11.79
N GLY A 37 -10.64 13.29 11.66
CA GLY A 37 -11.17 12.51 10.55
C GLY A 37 -10.39 12.62 9.24
N LEU A 38 -9.19 13.22 9.26
CA LEU A 38 -8.32 13.33 8.09
C LEU A 38 -7.29 12.19 8.10
N ASN A 39 -7.54 11.19 7.26
CA ASN A 39 -6.60 10.10 7.02
C ASN A 39 -5.99 10.23 5.63
N TYR A 40 -4.77 10.77 5.56
CA TYR A 40 -4.07 11.01 4.28
C TYR A 40 -3.83 9.72 3.48
N LYS A 41 -3.72 8.55 4.14
CA LYS A 41 -3.58 7.25 3.45
C LYS A 41 -4.87 6.82 2.77
N ALA A 42 -6.03 7.09 3.37
CA ALA A 42 -7.33 6.84 2.76
C ALA A 42 -7.59 7.78 1.57
N LEU A 43 -6.96 8.96 1.57
CA LEU A 43 -6.98 9.92 0.46
C LEU A 43 -5.96 9.60 -0.65
N GLY A 44 -5.21 8.50 -0.53
CA GLY A 44 -4.25 8.03 -1.55
C GLY A 44 -2.81 8.51 -1.37
N TYR A 45 -2.48 9.23 -0.29
CA TYR A 45 -1.13 9.71 -0.01
C TYR A 45 -0.37 8.73 0.91
N LEU A 46 0.86 8.36 0.55
CA LEU A 46 1.67 7.44 1.36
C LEU A 46 2.18 8.12 2.64
N LYS A 47 2.60 9.38 2.53
CA LYS A 47 3.12 10.18 3.64
C LYS A 47 2.34 11.49 3.76
N LEU A 48 2.28 12.02 4.99
CA LEU A 48 1.65 13.32 5.25
C LEU A 48 2.30 14.45 4.45
N LYS A 49 3.61 14.37 4.21
CA LYS A 49 4.35 15.30 3.35
C LYS A 49 3.72 15.41 1.96
N ASP A 50 3.36 14.27 1.36
CA ASP A 50 2.84 14.22 -0.02
C ASP A 50 1.48 14.94 -0.11
N LEU A 51 0.67 14.85 0.94
CA LEU A 51 -0.58 15.61 1.04
C LEU A 51 -0.34 17.11 1.21
N ILE A 52 0.63 17.51 2.06
CA ILE A 52 0.94 18.92 2.31
C ILE A 52 1.51 19.60 1.05
N GLU A 53 2.28 18.87 0.23
CA GLU A 53 2.79 19.39 -1.04
C GLU A 53 1.70 19.80 -2.03
N VAL A 54 0.47 19.27 -1.91
CA VAL A 54 -0.67 19.71 -2.72
C VAL A 54 -1.11 21.13 -2.38
N PHE A 55 -0.89 21.55 -1.12
CA PHE A 55 -1.25 22.88 -0.60
C PHE A 55 0.00 23.75 -0.42
N GLU A 56 0.95 23.66 -1.35
CA GLU A 56 2.21 24.42 -1.31
C GLU A 56 2.00 25.94 -1.34
N ASN A 57 0.83 26.42 -1.78
CA ASN A 57 0.49 27.85 -1.80
C ASN A 57 0.15 28.38 -0.41
N GLU A 58 -0.37 27.52 0.47
CA GLU A 58 -0.87 27.88 1.80
C GLU A 58 0.03 27.39 2.93
N ILE A 59 0.81 26.33 2.70
CA ILE A 59 1.66 25.67 3.69
C ILE A 59 3.11 25.65 3.22
N GLU A 60 4.01 26.09 4.10
CA GLU A 60 5.45 26.06 3.91
C GLU A 60 6.05 24.80 4.57
N LEU A 61 6.95 24.11 3.87
CA LEU A 61 7.68 22.95 4.39
C LEU A 61 9.16 23.28 4.55
N LYS A 62 9.72 23.01 5.74
CA LYS A 62 11.15 23.10 6.03
C LYS A 62 11.69 21.72 6.37
N LYS A 63 12.84 21.38 5.82
CA LYS A 63 13.60 20.19 6.21
C LYS A 63 14.83 20.68 6.97
N ASP A 64 14.93 20.33 8.25
CA ASP A 64 16.16 20.59 8.97
C ASP A 64 17.23 19.61 8.49
N LYS A 65 18.37 20.16 8.07
CA LYS A 65 19.56 19.41 7.65
C LYS A 65 20.77 19.71 8.54
N ASP A 66 20.64 20.65 9.47
CA ASP A 66 21.75 21.19 10.24
C ASP A 66 22.03 20.37 11.52
N SER A 67 21.10 19.48 11.88
CA SER A 67 21.29 18.49 12.94
C SER A 67 21.93 17.22 12.36
N PHE A 68 23.05 16.74 12.92
CA PHE A 68 23.71 15.45 12.61
C PHE A 68 22.86 14.19 12.95
N ARG A 69 21.53 14.27 12.79
CA ARG A 69 20.54 13.24 13.07
C ARG A 69 19.55 13.10 11.91
N VAL A 70 18.68 12.10 12.00
CA VAL A 70 17.61 11.82 11.02
C VAL A 70 16.88 13.11 10.67
N PRO A 71 16.73 13.45 9.37
CA PRO A 71 16.16 14.73 8.98
C PRO A 71 14.70 14.88 9.43
N ILE A 72 14.41 15.93 10.19
CA ILE A 72 13.07 16.27 10.66
C ILE A 72 12.41 17.23 9.67
N LEU A 73 11.12 17.04 9.44
CA LEU A 73 10.31 17.87 8.55
C LEU A 73 9.33 18.70 9.36
N TYR A 74 9.24 19.98 9.04
CA TYR A 74 8.37 20.93 9.69
C TYR A 74 7.40 21.56 8.69
N ALA A 75 6.19 21.89 9.15
CA ALA A 75 5.18 22.61 8.40
C ALA A 75 4.75 23.89 9.14
N ARG A 76 4.44 24.94 8.39
CA ARG A 76 3.87 26.19 8.91
C ARG A 76 2.90 26.81 7.90
N LYS A 77 1.86 27.48 8.38
CA LYS A 77 0.98 28.30 7.54
C LYS A 77 1.76 29.47 6.95
N LYS A 78 1.69 29.68 5.63
CA LYS A 78 2.26 30.88 5.01
C LYS A 78 1.48 32.11 5.48
N ALA A 79 2.21 33.15 5.90
CA ALA A 79 1.59 34.45 6.15
C ALA A 79 1.12 35.02 4.82
N ASN A 80 -0.11 35.54 4.76
CA ASN A 80 -0.61 36.28 3.59
C ASN A 80 0.17 37.59 3.47
N GLY A 81 1.37 37.53 2.90
CA GLY A 81 2.24 38.67 2.63
C GLY A 81 2.63 38.67 1.16
N ASN A 82 2.11 39.66 0.42
CA ASN A 82 2.46 40.12 -0.91
C ASN A 82 2.95 39.12 -1.96
N LYS A 83 2.19 39.07 -3.07
CA LYS A 83 2.64 38.60 -4.38
C LYS A 83 3.94 39.31 -4.79
N VAL A 84 5.09 38.79 -4.39
CA VAL A 84 6.34 39.00 -5.11
C VAL A 84 6.52 37.73 -5.92
N GLY A 85 5.96 37.76 -7.13
CA GLY A 85 6.24 36.76 -8.14
C GLY A 85 7.71 36.87 -8.52
N THR A 86 8.59 36.19 -7.80
CA THR A 86 9.84 35.76 -8.39
C THR A 86 9.44 34.78 -9.48
N ILE A 87 9.44 35.23 -10.73
CA ILE A 87 9.36 34.37 -11.91
C ILE A 87 10.66 33.55 -11.91
N ILE A 88 10.73 32.56 -11.03
CA ILE A 88 11.60 31.42 -11.25
C ILE A 88 10.95 30.74 -12.44
N LYS A 89 11.50 30.99 -13.63
CA LYS A 89 11.23 30.19 -14.83
C LYS A 89 11.27 28.74 -14.37
N ARG A 90 10.11 28.10 -14.26
CA ARG A 90 9.96 26.68 -13.94
C ARG A 90 10.72 25.94 -15.04
N LYS A 91 12.00 25.65 -14.82
CA LYS A 91 12.62 24.49 -15.46
C LYS A 91 11.77 23.34 -14.98
N GLN A 92 10.87 22.84 -15.84
CA GLN A 92 10.12 21.63 -15.60
C GLN A 92 11.14 20.52 -15.34
N LYS A 93 11.50 20.31 -14.08
CA LYS A 93 12.11 19.05 -13.68
C LYS A 93 11.00 18.03 -13.88
N VAL A 94 11.18 17.15 -14.86
CA VAL A 94 10.32 15.98 -15.07
C VAL A 94 10.21 15.28 -13.72
N LYS A 95 9.03 15.37 -13.09
CA LYS A 95 8.79 14.79 -11.76
C LYS A 95 8.84 13.27 -11.96
N LYS A 96 9.90 12.63 -11.47
CA LYS A 96 10.04 11.17 -11.53
C LYS A 96 8.90 10.56 -10.73
N VAL A 97 7.95 9.92 -11.41
CA VAL A 97 6.82 9.23 -10.79
C VAL A 97 7.37 8.13 -9.88
N THR A 98 6.92 8.08 -8.62
CA THR A 98 7.41 7.09 -7.65
C THR A 98 6.35 6.10 -7.19
N THR A 99 5.07 6.42 -7.36
CA THR A 99 3.96 5.61 -6.85
C THR A 99 2.82 5.49 -7.85
N LEU A 100 1.96 4.48 -7.66
CA LEU A 100 0.75 4.27 -8.47
C LEU A 100 -0.20 5.47 -8.41
N MET A 101 -0.34 6.11 -7.25
CA MET A 101 -1.29 7.20 -7.01
C MET A 101 -0.82 8.55 -7.57
N GLU A 102 0.49 8.73 -7.75
CA GLU A 102 1.06 9.84 -8.51
C GLU A 102 0.93 9.61 -10.02
N TRP A 103 1.02 8.35 -10.44
CA TRP A 103 0.96 7.97 -11.85
C TRP A 103 -0.45 8.00 -12.42
N ALA A 104 -1.42 7.47 -11.66
CA ALA A 104 -2.80 7.30 -12.08
C ALA A 104 -3.79 7.76 -11.02
N TRP A 105 -4.88 8.37 -11.47
CA TRP A 105 -6.06 8.57 -10.65
C TRP A 105 -6.81 7.25 -10.50
N MET A 106 -6.87 6.74 -9.28
CA MET A 106 -7.46 5.43 -8.95
C MET A 106 -8.91 5.53 -8.44
N GLY A 107 -9.49 6.75 -8.38
CA GLY A 107 -10.81 6.94 -7.76
C GLY A 107 -10.84 6.52 -6.28
N ASP A 108 -11.92 5.85 -5.87
CA ASP A 108 -12.00 5.24 -4.53
C ASP A 108 -11.16 3.97 -4.49
N PHE A 109 -9.95 4.09 -3.96
CA PHE A 109 -9.00 2.99 -3.93
C PHE A 109 -9.48 1.77 -3.13
N SER A 110 -10.37 1.96 -2.14
CA SER A 110 -10.96 0.84 -1.40
C SER A 110 -11.85 -0.02 -2.31
N LYS A 111 -12.62 0.62 -3.19
CA LYS A 111 -13.44 -0.07 -4.20
C LYS A 111 -12.55 -0.77 -5.22
N VAL A 112 -11.52 -0.10 -5.74
CA VAL A 112 -10.53 -0.72 -6.65
C VAL A 112 -9.97 -2.01 -6.05
N VAL A 113 -9.51 -1.99 -4.81
CA VAL A 113 -8.96 -3.18 -4.15
C VAL A 113 -10.02 -4.27 -3.97
N THR A 114 -11.27 -3.88 -3.70
CA THR A 114 -12.41 -4.81 -3.60
C THR A 114 -12.71 -5.48 -4.93
N ASP A 115 -12.70 -4.72 -6.03
CA ASP A 115 -12.92 -5.23 -7.39
C ASP A 115 -11.83 -6.23 -7.78
N LEU A 116 -10.57 -5.90 -7.48
CA LEU A 116 -9.44 -6.82 -7.70
C LEU A 116 -9.60 -8.10 -6.88
N LYS A 117 -9.97 -7.99 -5.60
CA LYS A 117 -10.20 -9.14 -4.70
C LYS A 117 -11.30 -10.07 -5.22
N ASN A 118 -12.32 -9.52 -5.87
CA ASN A 118 -13.44 -10.30 -6.40
C ASN A 118 -13.09 -10.98 -7.73
N MET A 119 -12.16 -10.42 -8.50
CA MET A 119 -11.68 -11.01 -9.77
C MET A 119 -10.54 -12.03 -9.56
N ALA A 120 -9.67 -11.79 -8.58
CA ALA A 120 -8.51 -12.63 -8.29
C ALA A 120 -8.91 -13.95 -7.62
N LEU A 121 -8.02 -14.94 -7.73
CA LEU A 121 -8.08 -16.19 -7.00
C LEU A 121 -8.29 -15.94 -5.50
N LYS A 122 -9.12 -16.76 -4.86
CA LYS A 122 -9.49 -16.59 -3.46
C LYS A 122 -8.26 -16.76 -2.55
N GLU A 123 -7.90 -15.68 -1.85
CA GLU A 123 -6.84 -15.67 -0.85
C GLU A 123 -7.23 -14.89 0.41
N ARG A 124 -6.48 -15.08 1.50
CA ARG A 124 -6.64 -14.32 2.74
C ARG A 124 -5.93 -12.96 2.64
N TRP A 125 -6.64 -11.92 2.23
CA TRP A 125 -6.11 -10.56 2.02
C TRP A 125 -6.02 -9.67 3.27
N TYR A 126 -6.16 -10.24 4.45
CA TYR A 126 -6.03 -9.57 5.75
C TYR A 126 -5.10 -10.36 6.67
N TYR A 127 -4.62 -9.69 7.73
CA TYR A 127 -3.74 -10.29 8.74
C TYR A 127 -4.54 -11.16 9.72
N LYS A 128 -4.10 -11.29 10.98
CA LYS A 128 -4.76 -12.14 11.99
C LYS A 128 -6.23 -11.76 12.25
N GLN A 129 -6.55 -10.46 12.22
CA GLN A 129 -7.89 -9.93 12.44
C GLN A 129 -8.30 -9.01 11.28
N GLN A 130 -9.57 -9.06 10.91
CA GLN A 130 -10.13 -8.19 9.89
C GLN A 130 -10.49 -6.84 10.51
N ASN A 131 -9.98 -5.76 9.94
CA ASN A 131 -10.40 -4.40 10.30
C ASN A 131 -11.42 -3.93 9.27
N PRO A 132 -12.70 -3.69 9.64
CA PRO A 132 -13.73 -3.25 8.69
C PRO A 132 -13.37 -1.95 7.96
N SER A 133 -12.60 -1.06 8.60
CA SER A 133 -12.17 0.21 8.01
C SER A 133 -11.06 0.06 6.96
N ILE A 134 -10.34 -1.07 6.97
CA ILE A 134 -9.28 -1.41 6.00
C ILE A 134 -9.44 -2.90 5.67
N PRO A 135 -10.40 -3.28 4.81
CA PRO A 135 -10.80 -4.68 4.66
C PRO A 135 -9.70 -5.56 4.05
N TYR A 136 -8.85 -5.01 3.17
CA TYR A 136 -7.85 -5.78 2.39
C TYR A 136 -6.45 -5.13 2.38
N PRO A 137 -5.79 -4.99 3.55
CA PRO A 137 -4.52 -4.28 3.64
C PRO A 137 -3.36 -4.99 2.93
N ILE A 138 -3.42 -6.33 2.82
CA ILE A 138 -2.38 -7.11 2.14
C ILE A 138 -2.47 -6.85 0.63
N LEU A 139 -3.67 -6.97 0.05
CA LEU A 139 -3.89 -6.76 -1.38
C LEU A 139 -3.59 -5.32 -1.81
N SER A 140 -4.00 -4.36 -0.99
CA SER A 140 -3.71 -2.93 -1.21
C SER A 140 -2.20 -2.67 -1.30
N LYS A 141 -1.41 -3.18 -0.34
CA LYS A 141 0.05 -3.07 -0.37
C LYS A 141 0.66 -3.83 -1.54
N TYR A 142 0.18 -5.05 -1.79
CA TYR A 142 0.65 -5.88 -2.90
C TYR A 142 0.54 -5.13 -4.23
N LEU A 143 -0.61 -4.53 -4.54
CA LEU A 143 -0.81 -3.81 -5.79
C LEU A 143 0.14 -2.61 -5.93
N ILE A 144 0.30 -1.82 -4.85
CA ILE A 144 1.22 -0.66 -4.82
C ILE A 144 2.66 -1.09 -5.06
N TYR A 145 3.13 -2.11 -4.33
CA TYR A 145 4.52 -2.57 -4.44
C TYR A 145 4.80 -3.31 -5.74
N THR A 146 3.80 -3.99 -6.30
CA THR A 146 3.91 -4.61 -7.63
C THR A 146 4.07 -3.53 -8.69
N PHE A 147 3.26 -2.47 -8.67
CA PHE A 147 3.46 -1.32 -9.56
C PHE A 147 4.85 -0.68 -9.38
N PHE A 148 5.29 -0.48 -8.14
CA PHE A 148 6.63 0.06 -7.86
C PHE A 148 7.75 -0.84 -8.39
N ARG A 149 7.57 -2.17 -8.35
CA ARG A 149 8.52 -3.13 -8.95
C ARG A 149 8.52 -3.02 -10.47
N LEU A 150 7.34 -2.96 -11.10
CA LEU A 150 7.19 -2.81 -12.54
C LEU A 150 7.82 -1.50 -13.07
N LEU A 151 7.79 -0.41 -12.31
CA LEU A 151 8.49 0.85 -12.66
C LEU A 151 10.02 0.70 -12.74
N LYS A 152 10.60 -0.27 -12.01
CA LYS A 152 12.05 -0.54 -12.03
C LYS A 152 12.46 -1.48 -13.14
N GLU A 153 11.53 -2.30 -13.62
CA GLU A 153 11.74 -3.24 -14.71
C GLU A 153 11.41 -2.58 -16.05
N LYS A 154 12.28 -2.78 -17.05
CA LYS A 154 12.06 -2.19 -18.38
C LYS A 154 10.87 -2.86 -19.07
N ASN A 155 10.04 -2.07 -19.77
CA ASN A 155 8.96 -2.52 -20.64
C ASN A 155 7.82 -3.34 -19.99
N LYS A 156 7.69 -3.35 -18.66
CA LYS A 156 6.62 -4.08 -17.96
C LYS A 156 5.31 -3.29 -17.85
N ILE A 157 5.39 -1.97 -17.81
CA ILE A 157 4.23 -1.08 -17.97
C ILE A 157 4.21 -0.66 -19.44
N LYS A 158 3.11 -0.93 -20.15
CA LYS A 158 2.92 -0.52 -21.54
C LYS A 158 2.12 0.77 -21.58
N THR A 159 2.54 1.70 -22.42
CA THR A 159 1.88 3.00 -22.63
C THR A 159 1.85 3.29 -24.12
N ASN A 160 0.73 3.80 -24.63
CA ASN A 160 0.63 4.43 -25.94
C ASN A 160 0.08 5.86 -25.76
N GLN A 161 -0.42 6.48 -26.83
CA GLN A 161 -0.94 7.85 -26.76
C GLN A 161 -2.15 8.00 -25.82
N ASP A 162 -3.05 7.00 -25.82
CA ASP A 162 -4.37 7.10 -25.19
C ASP A 162 -4.54 6.14 -24.00
N TYR A 163 -3.74 5.09 -23.92
CA TYR A 163 -3.88 4.02 -22.94
C TYR A 163 -2.57 3.64 -22.28
N ALA A 164 -2.69 3.12 -21.06
CA ALA A 164 -1.62 2.44 -20.36
C ALA A 164 -2.13 1.16 -19.72
N ALA A 165 -1.27 0.15 -19.58
CA ALA A 165 -1.63 -1.09 -18.93
C ALA A 165 -0.43 -1.76 -18.26
N PHE A 166 -0.70 -2.51 -17.20
CA PHE A 166 0.28 -3.42 -16.61
C PHE A 166 -0.37 -4.72 -16.12
N ASN A 167 0.43 -5.77 -16.03
CA ASN A 167 0.02 -7.05 -15.45
C ASN A 167 0.11 -6.98 -13.93
N THR A 168 -0.98 -7.28 -13.23
CA THR A 168 -1.05 -7.18 -11.76
C THR A 168 -0.26 -8.25 -11.04
N GLY A 169 0.17 -9.31 -11.74
CA GLY A 169 0.81 -10.50 -11.16
C GLY A 169 -0.17 -11.49 -10.55
N LEU A 170 -1.46 -11.12 -10.40
CA LEU A 170 -2.54 -11.99 -9.94
C LEU A 170 -3.24 -12.68 -11.11
N VAL A 171 -3.94 -13.75 -10.80
CA VAL A 171 -4.73 -14.55 -11.74
C VAL A 171 -6.15 -14.75 -11.23
N ASN A 172 -7.09 -15.02 -12.13
CA ASN A 172 -8.45 -15.43 -11.76
C ASN A 172 -8.52 -16.94 -11.42
N ASN A 173 -9.73 -17.45 -11.17
CA ASN A 173 -9.96 -18.88 -10.87
C ASN A 173 -9.58 -19.84 -12.01
N LEU A 174 -9.49 -19.33 -13.25
CA LEU A 174 -9.05 -20.09 -14.43
C LEU A 174 -7.54 -19.94 -14.67
N TYR A 175 -6.80 -19.35 -13.73
CA TYR A 175 -5.38 -19.02 -13.84
C TYR A 175 -5.03 -18.05 -14.98
N GLU A 176 -6.01 -17.27 -15.45
CA GLU A 176 -5.79 -16.24 -16.45
C GLU A 176 -5.22 -14.96 -15.79
N PRO A 177 -4.19 -14.32 -16.38
CA PRO A 177 -3.60 -13.11 -15.80
C PRO A 177 -4.58 -11.94 -15.76
N ILE A 178 -4.56 -11.23 -14.63
CA ILE A 178 -5.34 -10.00 -14.42
C ILE A 178 -4.48 -8.79 -14.76
N TYR A 179 -5.00 -7.92 -15.63
CA TYR A 179 -4.36 -6.67 -16.05
C TYR A 179 -5.11 -5.47 -15.48
N ALA A 180 -4.38 -4.40 -15.19
CA ALA A 180 -4.95 -3.09 -14.90
C ALA A 180 -4.86 -2.23 -16.16
N LEU A 181 -6.01 -1.72 -16.63
CA LEU A 181 -6.09 -0.85 -17.80
C LEU A 181 -6.41 0.59 -17.39
N PHE A 182 -5.75 1.53 -18.06
CA PHE A 182 -5.85 2.96 -17.82
C PHE A 182 -6.01 3.68 -19.16
N GLU A 183 -6.72 4.80 -19.12
CA GLU A 183 -6.82 5.75 -20.23
C GLU A 183 -6.15 7.08 -19.88
N LYS A 184 -5.86 7.90 -20.87
CA LYS A 184 -5.30 9.23 -20.64
C LYS A 184 -6.28 10.05 -19.83
N ASN A 185 -5.79 10.66 -18.75
CA ASN A 185 -6.62 11.53 -17.94
C ASN A 185 -6.98 12.80 -18.73
N ARG A 186 -8.27 13.14 -18.73
CA ARG A 186 -8.80 14.32 -19.43
C ARG A 186 -8.56 15.61 -18.67
N ASN A 187 -8.28 15.52 -17.37
CA ASN A 187 -8.07 16.69 -16.52
C ASN A 187 -6.59 17.08 -16.54
N GLU A 188 -6.27 18.17 -17.23
CA GLU A 188 -4.93 18.74 -17.26
C GLU A 188 -4.45 19.14 -15.86
N GLY A 189 -3.15 18.91 -15.59
CA GLY A 189 -2.53 19.21 -14.29
C GLY A 189 -2.81 18.20 -13.17
N ARG A 190 -3.53 17.10 -13.46
CA ARG A 190 -3.71 15.95 -12.55
C ARG A 190 -2.79 14.78 -12.95
N GLN A 191 -2.99 13.60 -12.36
CA GLN A 191 -2.31 12.37 -12.75
C GLN A 191 -2.47 12.11 -14.24
N GLU A 192 -1.43 11.58 -14.90
CA GLU A 192 -1.43 11.37 -16.34
C GLU A 192 -2.47 10.33 -16.80
N TRP A 193 -2.70 9.31 -15.97
CA TRP A 193 -3.55 8.18 -16.28
C TRP A 193 -4.80 8.16 -15.40
N TYR A 194 -5.90 7.62 -15.94
CA TYR A 194 -7.16 7.40 -15.25
C TYR A 194 -7.46 5.91 -15.24
N PHE A 195 -7.73 5.33 -14.06
CA PHE A 195 -7.99 3.91 -13.93
C PHE A 195 -9.35 3.52 -14.53
N CYS A 196 -9.34 2.66 -15.55
CA CYS A 196 -10.56 2.14 -16.17
C CYS A 196 -11.12 0.93 -15.42
N GLY A 197 -10.24 0.01 -14.99
CA GLY A 197 -10.64 -1.23 -14.36
C GLY A 197 -9.62 -2.36 -14.51
N PHE A 198 -9.89 -3.46 -13.82
CA PHE A 198 -9.18 -4.73 -14.02
C PHE A 198 -9.85 -5.54 -15.14
N CYS A 199 -9.05 -6.30 -15.89
CA CYS A 199 -9.56 -7.12 -16.99
C CYS A 199 -8.71 -8.36 -17.24
N ILE A 200 -9.35 -9.36 -17.85
CA ILE A 200 -8.69 -10.52 -18.45
C ILE A 200 -8.57 -10.26 -19.95
N SER A 201 -7.43 -10.66 -20.54
CA SER A 201 -7.17 -10.50 -21.98
C SER A 201 -8.32 -11.04 -22.83
N GLY A 202 -8.87 -10.22 -23.73
CA GLY A 202 -9.94 -10.63 -24.66
C GLY A 202 -11.35 -10.79 -24.05
N VAL A 203 -11.50 -10.71 -22.73
CA VAL A 203 -12.79 -10.90 -22.05
C VAL A 203 -13.48 -9.56 -21.79
N GLY A 204 -14.74 -9.45 -22.20
CA GLY A 204 -15.54 -8.23 -22.05
C GLY A 204 -14.97 -7.03 -22.81
N ASN A 205 -15.51 -5.84 -22.54
CA ASN A 205 -15.11 -4.62 -23.27
C ASN A 205 -13.68 -4.20 -22.93
N LEU A 206 -13.31 -4.22 -21.65
CA LEU A 206 -11.96 -3.83 -21.21
C LEU A 206 -10.88 -4.81 -21.70
N GLY A 207 -11.14 -6.13 -21.67
CA GLY A 207 -10.19 -7.14 -22.15
C GLY A 207 -9.96 -7.08 -23.66
N LYS A 208 -11.02 -6.88 -24.44
CA LYS A 208 -10.91 -6.62 -25.89
C LYS A 208 -10.14 -5.33 -26.17
N LYS A 209 -10.42 -4.28 -25.39
CA LYS A 209 -9.70 -3.00 -25.50
C LYS A 209 -8.21 -3.20 -25.21
N LEU A 210 -7.84 -3.88 -24.12
CA LEU A 210 -6.45 -4.20 -23.78
C LEU A 210 -5.71 -4.83 -24.97
N VAL A 211 -6.25 -5.90 -25.56
CA VAL A 211 -5.60 -6.63 -26.67
C VAL A 211 -5.49 -5.78 -27.93
N SER A 212 -6.49 -4.93 -28.22
CA SER A 212 -6.43 -4.00 -29.36
C SER A 212 -5.38 -2.90 -29.21
N GLN A 213 -5.06 -2.51 -27.97
CA GLN A 213 -4.12 -1.41 -27.69
C GLN A 213 -2.69 -1.89 -27.48
N PHE A 214 -2.51 -3.14 -27.02
CA PHE A 214 -1.20 -3.67 -26.66
C PHE A 214 -0.98 -5.07 -27.22
N ASN A 215 -0.03 -5.16 -28.15
CA ASN A 215 0.53 -6.42 -28.63
C ASN A 215 2.05 -6.23 -28.82
N PRO A 216 2.91 -6.89 -28.02
CA PRO A 216 2.59 -7.87 -26.98
C PRO A 216 1.95 -7.24 -25.72
N LEU A 217 1.21 -8.06 -24.97
CA LEU A 217 0.62 -7.68 -23.69
C LEU A 217 1.70 -7.32 -22.64
N PRO A 218 1.36 -6.51 -21.62
CA PRO A 218 2.28 -6.23 -20.51
C PRO A 218 2.69 -7.52 -19.79
N GLU A 219 3.98 -7.68 -19.52
CA GLU A 219 4.47 -8.84 -18.77
C GLU A 219 4.38 -8.61 -17.26
N ARG A 220 4.30 -9.71 -16.49
CA ARG A 220 4.36 -9.65 -15.03
C ARG A 220 5.75 -9.23 -14.52
N ALA A 221 5.78 -8.75 -13.29
CA ALA A 221 7.01 -8.46 -12.56
C ALA A 221 7.83 -9.74 -12.33
N HIS A 222 9.15 -9.61 -12.42
CA HIS A 222 10.12 -10.65 -12.07
C HIS A 222 10.70 -10.36 -10.70
N TYR A 223 10.62 -11.33 -9.78
CA TYR A 223 11.09 -11.15 -8.40
C TYR A 223 12.49 -11.73 -8.14
N PHE A 224 12.94 -12.64 -9.00
CA PHE A 224 14.24 -13.31 -8.97
C PHE A 224 14.86 -13.23 -10.35
N SER A 225 16.19 -13.22 -10.41
CA SER A 225 16.94 -13.13 -11.68
C SER A 225 17.52 -14.50 -12.06
N ASP A 226 17.87 -15.29 -11.05
CA ASP A 226 18.38 -16.65 -11.19
C ASP A 226 17.48 -17.63 -10.42
N PRO A 227 17.01 -18.73 -11.04
CA PRO A 227 16.33 -19.81 -10.33
C PRO A 227 17.10 -20.36 -9.12
N SER A 228 18.44 -20.27 -9.11
CA SER A 228 19.25 -20.67 -7.96
C SER A 228 18.92 -19.88 -6.69
N GLU A 229 18.42 -18.65 -6.80
CA GLU A 229 17.94 -17.85 -5.66
C GLU A 229 16.75 -18.49 -4.94
N LEU A 230 16.05 -19.43 -5.57
CA LEU A 230 14.90 -20.15 -5.01
C LEU A 230 15.31 -21.47 -4.34
N ILE A 231 16.54 -21.93 -4.57
CA ILE A 231 17.04 -23.20 -4.04
C ILE A 231 17.91 -22.90 -2.82
N TYR A 232 17.68 -23.62 -1.72
CA TYR A 232 18.55 -23.52 -0.56
C TYR A 232 19.94 -24.08 -0.89
N ASP A 233 20.99 -23.29 -0.68
CA ASP A 233 22.38 -23.72 -0.87
C ASP A 233 22.77 -24.74 0.21
N SER A 234 22.96 -26.00 -0.19
CA SER A 234 23.34 -27.09 0.72
C SER A 234 24.75 -26.94 1.31
N ASN A 235 25.59 -26.06 0.75
CA ASN A 235 26.91 -25.74 1.32
C ASN A 235 26.83 -24.60 2.34
N ALA A 236 25.70 -23.89 2.42
CA ALA A 236 25.49 -22.87 3.43
C ALA A 236 25.40 -23.50 4.82
N GLN A 237 25.72 -22.72 5.84
CA GLN A 237 25.53 -23.14 7.22
C GLN A 237 24.04 -23.40 7.49
N GLU A 238 23.75 -24.40 8.32
CA GLU A 238 22.40 -24.71 8.75
C GLU A 238 21.70 -23.46 9.31
N PRO A 239 20.45 -23.19 8.88
CA PRO A 239 19.71 -22.03 9.34
C PRO A 239 19.44 -22.14 10.83
N GLN A 240 19.66 -21.05 11.57
CA GLN A 240 19.29 -21.01 12.98
C GLN A 240 17.77 -21.03 13.13
N LEU A 241 17.26 -22.12 13.71
CA LEU A 241 15.84 -22.31 13.94
C LEU A 241 15.39 -21.60 15.22
N ASN A 242 14.42 -20.70 15.10
CA ASN A 242 13.72 -20.16 16.27
C ASN A 242 12.60 -21.12 16.67
N TRP A 243 12.94 -22.13 17.48
CA TRP A 243 12.02 -23.15 17.95
C TRP A 243 10.81 -22.59 18.68
N ASN A 244 10.96 -21.49 19.43
CA ASN A 244 9.84 -20.84 20.11
C ASN A 244 8.79 -20.35 19.11
N HIS A 245 9.24 -19.67 18.04
CA HIS A 245 8.32 -19.20 17.01
C HIS A 245 7.78 -20.34 16.14
N ILE A 246 8.58 -21.36 15.83
CA ILE A 246 8.16 -22.48 14.98
C ILE A 246 7.16 -23.39 15.71
N ILE A 247 7.44 -23.74 16.97
CA ILE A 247 6.66 -24.70 17.75
C ILE A 247 5.65 -23.98 18.64
N LEU A 248 6.10 -23.17 19.61
CA LEU A 248 5.22 -22.63 20.65
C LEU A 248 4.18 -21.64 20.10
N ASP A 249 4.58 -20.71 19.23
CA ASP A 249 3.67 -19.71 18.66
C ASP A 249 2.66 -20.33 17.66
N ASN A 250 2.97 -21.52 17.13
CA ASN A 250 2.22 -22.15 16.05
C ASN A 250 1.77 -23.59 16.38
N VAL A 251 1.71 -24.00 17.65
CA VAL A 251 1.29 -25.36 18.09
C VAL A 251 0.00 -25.80 17.41
N LYS A 252 -0.97 -24.89 17.26
CA LYS A 252 -2.26 -25.15 16.60
C LYS A 252 -2.18 -25.57 15.12
N ARG A 253 -1.02 -25.43 14.47
CA ARG A 253 -0.80 -25.86 13.09
C ARG A 253 -0.15 -27.24 13.00
N LEU A 254 0.32 -27.78 14.12
CA LEU A 254 0.89 -29.11 14.15
C LEU A 254 -0.21 -30.13 13.91
N PRO A 255 0.04 -31.16 13.07
CA PRO A 255 -0.90 -32.26 12.89
C PRO A 255 -1.27 -32.89 14.24
N ILE A 256 -2.54 -33.28 14.41
CA ILE A 256 -3.01 -33.91 15.65
C ILE A 256 -2.28 -35.23 15.88
N ASP A 257 -2.13 -36.04 14.83
CA ASP A 257 -1.42 -37.31 14.89
C ASP A 257 0.02 -37.14 15.40
N PHE A 258 0.72 -36.08 14.97
CA PHE A 258 2.06 -35.75 15.45
C PHE A 258 2.07 -35.44 16.96
N LEU A 259 1.06 -34.72 17.46
CA LEU A 259 0.92 -34.42 18.88
C LEU A 259 0.56 -35.67 19.69
N GLU A 260 -0.22 -36.60 19.13
CA GLU A 260 -0.56 -37.88 19.76
C GLU A 260 0.66 -38.79 19.92
N GLU A 261 1.48 -38.90 18.88
CA GLU A 261 2.69 -39.72 18.87
C GLU A 261 3.79 -39.17 19.80
N ASN A 262 3.87 -37.85 19.95
CA ASN A 262 4.95 -37.17 20.69
C ASN A 262 4.49 -36.61 22.05
N LYS A 263 3.33 -37.02 22.55
CA LYS A 263 2.84 -36.59 23.87
C LYS A 263 3.69 -37.19 25.00
N PRO A 264 3.85 -36.47 26.13
CA PRO A 264 4.41 -37.07 27.33
C PRO A 264 3.64 -38.34 27.74
N SER A 265 4.34 -39.35 28.26
CA SER A 265 3.74 -40.66 28.58
C SER A 265 2.54 -40.58 29.52
N ASN A 266 2.48 -39.54 30.37
CA ASN A 266 1.42 -39.26 31.33
C ASN A 266 0.39 -38.23 30.85
N PHE A 267 0.45 -37.78 29.58
CA PHE A 267 -0.46 -36.80 29.03
C PHE A 267 -1.55 -37.49 28.19
N LEU A 268 -2.81 -37.32 28.61
CA LEU A 268 -3.98 -37.79 27.87
C LEU A 268 -4.56 -36.63 27.07
N LEU A 269 -4.47 -36.72 25.75
CA LEU A 269 -5.18 -35.80 24.86
C LEU A 269 -6.68 -36.07 25.00
N LYS A 270 -7.44 -35.00 25.27
CA LYS A 270 -8.89 -35.04 25.41
C LYS A 270 -9.46 -33.92 24.57
N ASP A 271 -10.56 -34.21 23.89
CA ASP A 271 -11.33 -33.19 23.20
C ASP A 271 -11.94 -32.24 24.23
N ILE A 272 -11.63 -30.95 24.07
CA ILE A 272 -12.14 -29.86 24.92
C ILE A 272 -13.66 -29.72 24.85
N THR A 273 -14.31 -30.18 23.77
CA THR A 273 -15.78 -30.17 23.65
C THR A 273 -16.46 -31.22 24.54
N ASN A 274 -15.71 -32.25 24.96
CA ASN A 274 -16.18 -33.33 25.84
C ASN A 274 -15.74 -33.14 27.30
N MET A 275 -15.07 -32.03 27.64
CA MET A 275 -14.70 -31.72 29.02
C MET A 275 -15.84 -31.00 29.74
N SER A 276 -16.44 -31.65 30.73
CA SER A 276 -17.27 -30.96 31.72
C SER A 276 -16.38 -30.21 32.71
N THR A 277 -16.48 -28.88 32.78
CA THR A 277 -15.86 -28.09 33.84
C THR A 277 -16.46 -28.48 35.18
N MET A 278 -15.79 -29.36 35.94
CA MET A 278 -16.03 -29.47 37.37
C MET A 278 -15.41 -28.24 38.04
N ILE A 279 -16.27 -27.30 38.41
CA ILE A 279 -15.92 -26.21 39.33
C ILE A 279 -15.64 -26.89 40.68
N LEU A 280 -14.37 -27.08 41.02
CA LEU A 280 -13.99 -27.49 42.37
C LEU A 280 -14.31 -26.32 43.33
N PRO A 281 -15.03 -26.54 44.44
CA PRO A 281 -15.22 -25.52 45.45
C PRO A 281 -13.86 -25.23 46.10
N ILE A 282 -13.55 -23.94 46.22
CA ILE A 282 -12.38 -23.44 46.93
C ILE A 282 -12.58 -23.79 48.41
N CYS A 283 -11.70 -24.64 48.97
CA CYS A 283 -11.53 -24.79 50.42
C CYS A 283 -10.41 -23.87 50.89
#